data_AF-A0A538NZG6-F1
#
_entry.id   AF-A0A538NZG6-F1
#
_cell.length_a   1.000
_cell.length_b   1.000
_cell.length_c   1.000
_cell.angle_alpha   90.00
_cell.angle_beta   90.00
_cell.angle_gamma   90.00
#
_symmetry.space_group_name_H-M   'P 1'
#
loop_
_entity.id
_entity.type
_entity.pdbx_description
1 polymer ?
#
loop_
_entity_poly.entity_id
_entity_poly.type
_entity_poly.pdbx_seq_one_letter_code
_entity_poly.pdbx_strand_id
1 'polypeptide(L)'
;MRSSARFSGLIMQAVQSISRLATRGETPQRLAPPRVFAPLLLADWMRAVFIHYEVDPAALQREIPFQLDLWKGRAFVSLVAFTMERLRRLLSNPSRAPVF
;
A
#
# COMPACT_ATOMS: atom_id res chain seq x y z
N MET A 1 10.68 33.20 -10.80
CA MET A 1 9.69 32.10 -10.83
C MET A 1 10.35 30.87 -11.46
N ARG A 2 10.90 29.98 -10.63
CA ARG A 2 11.43 28.63 -10.94
C ARG A 2 11.99 28.07 -9.63
N SER A 3 11.42 26.98 -9.12
CA SER A 3 12.14 25.86 -8.50
C SER A 3 11.11 24.89 -7.90
N SER A 4 10.76 23.91 -8.72
CA SER A 4 10.27 22.60 -8.31
C SER A 4 11.29 21.91 -7.38
N ALA A 5 10.86 20.79 -6.80
CA ALA A 5 11.64 19.80 -6.04
C ALA A 5 11.71 20.01 -4.53
N ARG A 6 10.68 19.52 -3.83
CA ARG A 6 10.81 18.78 -2.55
C ARG A 6 9.52 18.07 -2.13
N PHE A 7 8.85 17.38 -3.07
CA PHE A 7 7.62 16.62 -2.79
C PHE A 7 7.70 15.13 -3.18
N SER A 8 8.92 14.59 -3.31
CA SER A 8 9.16 13.21 -3.78
C SER A 8 9.35 12.16 -2.67
N GLY A 9 9.30 12.56 -1.39
CA GLY A 9 9.70 11.67 -0.29
C GLY A 9 8.60 10.80 0.32
N LEU A 10 7.33 11.23 0.26
CA LEU A 10 6.28 10.63 1.09
C LEU A 10 5.57 9.44 0.43
N ILE A 11 5.44 9.45 -0.90
CA ILE A 11 4.66 8.43 -1.64
C ILE A 11 5.37 7.06 -1.66
N MET A 12 6.70 7.03 -1.52
CA MET A 12 7.47 5.77 -1.42
C MET A 12 7.47 5.14 -0.01
N GLN A 13 7.18 5.89 1.06
CA GLN A 13 7.27 5.33 2.41
C GLN A 13 6.11 4.38 2.74
N ALA A 14 4.90 4.64 2.23
CA ALA A 14 3.75 3.77 2.49
C ALA A 14 3.92 2.36 1.88
N VAL A 15 4.57 2.25 0.72
CA VAL A 15 4.83 0.95 0.07
C VAL A 15 5.93 0.17 0.78
N GLN A 16 6.94 0.84 1.34
CA GLN A 16 8.07 0.18 2.00
C GLN A 16 7.76 -0.40 3.40
N SER A 17 6.70 0.08 4.07
CA SER A 17 6.33 -0.41 5.41
C SER A 17 5.80 -1.84 5.40
N ILE A 18 5.13 -2.25 4.31
CA ILE A 18 4.57 -3.61 4.18
C ILE A 18 5.69 -4.66 4.09
N SER A 19 6.84 -4.31 3.53
CA SER A 19 7.95 -5.27 3.32
C SER A 19 8.82 -5.49 4.56
N ARG A 20 8.92 -4.53 5.48
CA ARG A 20 9.87 -4.61 6.63
C ARG A 20 9.37 -5.42 7.82
N LEU A 21 8.06 -5.66 7.93
CA LEU A 21 7.50 -6.51 8.99
C LEU A 21 7.79 -8.01 8.77
N ALA A 22 8.30 -8.40 7.60
CA ALA A 22 8.55 -9.80 7.26
C ALA A 22 9.89 -10.36 7.76
N THR A 23 10.78 -9.54 8.34
CA THR A 23 12.20 -9.94 8.51
C THR A 23 12.80 -9.70 9.90
N ARG A 24 12.04 -9.80 10.98
CA ARG A 24 12.62 -9.90 12.33
C ARG A 24 12.33 -11.27 12.93
N GLY A 25 13.38 -12.10 12.95
CA GLY A 25 13.35 -13.44 13.52
C GLY A 25 13.23 -13.40 15.04
N GLU A 26 12.22 -14.10 15.54
CA GLU A 26 12.14 -14.58 16.92
C GLU A 26 11.68 -16.04 16.90
N THR A 27 12.25 -16.82 17.83
CA THR A 27 12.29 -18.28 17.96
C THR A 27 10.90 -18.95 17.92
N PRO A 28 10.72 -20.09 17.20
CA PRO A 28 9.39 -20.66 16.98
C PRO A 28 8.88 -21.44 18.21
N GLN A 29 8.20 -20.75 19.12
CA GLN A 29 7.16 -21.41 19.91
C GLN A 29 6.09 -21.89 18.92
N ARG A 30 5.52 -23.08 19.15
CA ARG A 30 4.70 -23.86 18.22
C ARG A 30 3.41 -23.11 17.82
N LEU A 31 3.55 -22.11 16.95
CA LEU A 31 2.48 -21.34 16.34
C LEU A 31 1.84 -22.21 15.26
N ALA A 32 0.50 -22.20 15.19
CA ALA A 32 -0.22 -22.76 14.06
C ALA A 32 0.43 -22.30 12.74
N PRO A 33 0.43 -23.13 11.67
CA PRO A 33 1.10 -22.77 10.43
C PRO A 33 0.68 -21.36 10.03
N PRO A 34 1.64 -20.44 9.76
CA PRO A 34 1.30 -19.07 9.41
C PRO A 34 0.31 -19.14 8.25
N ARG A 35 -0.83 -18.46 8.37
CA ARG A 35 -1.72 -18.27 7.23
C ARG A 35 -0.91 -17.50 6.20
N VAL A 36 -0.29 -18.21 5.27
CA VAL A 36 0.53 -17.61 4.23
C VAL A 36 -0.44 -16.83 3.36
N PHE A 37 -0.48 -15.51 3.56
CA PHE A 37 -1.17 -14.61 2.66
C PHE A 37 -0.38 -14.61 1.34
N ALA A 38 -0.81 -15.47 0.41
CA ALA A 38 -0.30 -15.44 -0.94
C ALA A 38 -1.01 -14.31 -1.71
N PRO A 39 -0.29 -13.42 -2.40
CA PRO A 39 -0.94 -12.43 -3.26
C PRO A 39 -1.76 -13.16 -4.32
N LEU A 40 -3.04 -12.79 -4.49
CA LEU A 40 -3.96 -13.40 -5.46
C LEU A 40 -3.72 -12.88 -6.89
N LEU A 41 -3.35 -11.61 -6.99
CA LEU A 41 -3.17 -10.88 -8.24
C LEU A 41 -1.84 -10.16 -8.22
N LEU A 42 -1.12 -10.22 -9.34
CA LEU A 42 0.09 -9.46 -9.57
C LEU A 42 -0.06 -8.68 -10.87
N ALA A 43 0.30 -7.41 -10.86
CA ALA A 43 0.15 -6.52 -12.00
C ALA A 43 1.17 -5.39 -11.91
N ASP A 44 1.53 -4.86 -13.07
CA ASP A 44 2.44 -3.74 -13.18
C ASP A 44 1.63 -2.45 -13.27
N TRP A 45 1.92 -1.52 -12.37
CA TRP A 45 1.30 -0.21 -12.32
C TRP A 45 2.05 0.73 -13.24
N MET A 46 1.39 1.20 -14.29
CA MET A 46 1.95 2.05 -15.31
C MET A 46 1.23 3.39 -15.30
N ARG A 47 1.99 4.50 -15.45
CA ARG A 47 1.45 5.85 -15.62
C ARG A 47 0.39 6.20 -14.56
N ALA A 48 0.83 6.34 -13.31
CA ALA A 48 -0.04 6.71 -12.21
C ALA A 48 0.02 8.23 -11.96
N VAL A 49 -1.15 8.84 -11.79
CA VAL A 49 -1.33 10.23 -11.38
C VAL A 49 -2.09 10.24 -10.07
N PHE A 50 -1.53 10.93 -9.07
CA PHE A 50 -2.11 11.10 -7.76
C PHE A 50 -2.48 12.57 -7.57
N ILE A 51 -3.74 12.83 -7.26
CA ILE A 51 -4.23 14.15 -6.88
C ILE A 51 -4.80 14.04 -5.48
N HIS A 52 -4.23 14.79 -4.54
CA HIS A 52 -4.63 14.77 -3.13
C HIS A 52 -5.40 16.04 -2.80
N TYR A 53 -6.66 15.89 -2.42
CA TYR A 53 -7.51 16.99 -1.97
C TYR A 53 -7.54 17.00 -0.44
N GLU A 54 -7.12 18.12 0.15
CA GLU A 54 -7.36 18.34 1.57
C GLU A 54 -8.85 18.49 1.82
N VAL A 55 -9.34 17.83 2.86
CA VAL A 55 -10.76 17.86 3.25
C VAL A 55 -10.88 18.05 4.76
N ASP A 56 -12.05 18.52 5.22
CA ASP A 56 -12.36 18.58 6.64
C ASP A 56 -12.35 17.16 7.25
N PRO A 57 -11.48 16.88 8.26
CA PRO A 57 -11.43 15.59 8.93
C PRO A 57 -12.76 15.19 9.57
N ALA A 58 -13.51 16.15 10.14
CA ALA A 58 -14.76 15.85 10.82
C ALA A 58 -15.85 15.45 9.81
N ALA A 59 -15.89 16.11 8.65
CA ALA A 59 -16.74 15.70 7.54
C ALA A 59 -16.37 14.30 7.05
N LEU A 60 -15.10 14.03 6.77
CA LEU A 60 -14.67 12.73 6.25
C LEU A 60 -14.91 11.58 7.24
N GLN A 61 -14.74 11.81 8.55
CA GLN A 61 -14.92 10.77 9.57
C GLN A 61 -16.35 10.23 9.65
N ARG A 62 -17.35 11.03 9.26
CA ARG A 62 -18.77 10.59 9.23
C ARG A 62 -19.04 9.55 8.15
N GLU A 63 -18.24 9.55 7.09
CA GLU A 63 -18.41 8.65 5.93
C GLU A 63 -17.61 7.35 6.07
N ILE A 64 -16.67 7.28 7.02
CA ILE A 64 -15.73 6.17 7.16
C ILE A 64 -15.92 5.49 8.53
N PRO A 65 -16.19 4.17 8.59
CA PRO A 65 -16.47 3.47 9.86
C PRO A 65 -15.22 3.17 10.70
N PHE A 66 -14.06 3.70 10.31
CA PHE A 66 -12.77 3.50 10.98
C PHE A 66 -12.17 4.85 11.32
N GLN A 67 -11.33 4.88 12.37
CA GLN A 67 -10.61 6.10 12.75
C GLN A 67 -9.73 6.58 11.59
N LEU A 68 -9.86 7.86 11.23
CA LEU A 68 -9.04 8.47 10.20
C LEU A 68 -7.57 8.58 10.63
N ASP A 69 -6.68 8.20 9.73
CA ASP A 69 -5.27 8.57 9.81
C ASP A 69 -5.09 10.01 9.28
N LEU A 70 -4.43 10.84 10.08
CA LEU A 70 -4.29 12.27 9.80
C LEU A 70 -2.82 12.61 9.56
N TRP A 71 -2.54 13.20 8.40
CA TRP A 71 -1.21 13.72 8.12
C TRP A 71 -1.08 15.13 8.71
N LYS A 72 -0.34 15.25 9.83
CA LYS A 72 -0.18 16.51 10.56
C LYS A 72 -1.52 17.17 10.93
N GLY A 73 -2.47 16.34 11.36
CA GLY A 73 -3.83 16.78 11.72
C GLY A 73 -4.76 17.07 10.54
N ARG A 74 -4.33 16.82 9.31
CA ARG A 74 -5.12 17.07 8.09
C ARG A 74 -5.54 15.76 7.43
N ALA A 75 -6.75 15.75 6.87
CA ALA A 75 -7.31 14.63 6.12
C ALA A 75 -7.21 14.88 4.62
N PHE A 76 -7.01 13.82 3.84
CA PHE A 76 -6.90 13.90 2.39
C PHE A 76 -7.70 12.81 1.70
N VAL A 77 -8.39 13.17 0.63
CA VAL A 77 -8.98 12.22 -0.32
C VAL A 77 -8.15 12.23 -1.59
N SER A 78 -7.75 11.04 -2.05
CA SER A 78 -6.90 10.89 -3.23
C SER A 78 -7.71 10.43 -4.43
N LEU A 79 -7.66 11.18 -5.52
CA LEU A 79 -8.06 10.69 -6.84
C LEU A 79 -6.82 10.12 -7.53
N VAL A 80 -6.86 8.83 -7.85
CA VAL A 80 -5.74 8.12 -8.47
C VAL A 80 -6.18 7.58 -9.82
N ALA A 81 -5.57 8.10 -10.88
CA ALA A 81 -5.73 7.57 -12.22
C ALA A 81 -4.49 6.77 -12.57
N PHE A 82 -4.65 5.51 -12.96
CA PHE A 82 -3.53 4.64 -13.32
C PHE A 82 -3.95 3.65 -14.39
N THR A 83 -2.95 3.10 -15.08
CA THR A 83 -3.14 1.95 -15.98
C THR A 83 -2.44 0.74 -15.39
N MET A 84 -3.00 -0.45 -15.60
CA MET A 84 -2.39 -1.71 -15.21
C MET A 84 -2.05 -2.54 -16.43
N GLU A 85 -0.86 -3.14 -16.41
CA GLU A 85 -0.44 -4.13 -17.40
C GLU A 85 -0.09 -5.46 -16.72
N ARG A 86 -0.07 -6.54 -17.52
CA ARG A 86 0.38 -7.88 -17.08
C ARG A 86 -0.30 -8.38 -15.80
N LEU A 87 -1.62 -8.13 -15.67
CA LEU A 87 -2.44 -8.68 -14.60
C LEU A 87 -2.48 -10.21 -14.70
N ARG A 88 -1.91 -10.88 -13.70
CA ARG A 88 -1.83 -12.33 -13.61
C ARG A 88 -2.36 -12.82 -12.28
N ARG A 89 -3.17 -13.87 -12.33
CA ARG A 89 -3.55 -14.62 -11.12
C ARG A 89 -2.36 -15.43 -10.68
N LEU A 90 -1.97 -15.25 -9.43
CA LEU A 90 -1.11 -16.18 -8.75
C LEU A 90 -2.01 -17.25 -8.18
N LEU A 91 -2.11 -18.38 -8.90
CA LEU A 91 -2.69 -19.58 -8.32
C LEU A 91 -1.78 -19.95 -7.14
N SER A 92 -2.32 -19.91 -5.93
CA SER A 92 -1.62 -20.39 -4.74
C SER A 92 -1.50 -21.91 -4.84
N ASN A 93 -0.58 -22.38 -5.69
CA ASN A 93 -0.13 -23.75 -5.65
C ASN A 93 1.05 -23.80 -4.67
N PRO A 94 0.88 -24.37 -3.46
CA PRO A 94 1.93 -24.39 -2.44
C PRO A 94 3.20 -25.16 -2.85
N SER A 95 3.19 -25.89 -3.98
CA SER A 95 4.33 -26.65 -4.51
C SER A 95 5.13 -25.96 -5.63
N ARG A 96 4.82 -24.72 -6.00
CA ARG A 96 5.64 -23.92 -6.92
C ARG A 96 6.04 -22.59 -6.29
N ALA A 97 7.23 -22.56 -5.69
CA ALA A 97 7.87 -21.29 -5.33
C ALA A 97 8.08 -20.46 -6.62
N PRO A 98 7.86 -19.13 -6.59
CA PRO A 98 8.17 -18.28 -7.72
C PRO A 98 9.69 -18.32 -7.96
N VAL A 99 10.09 -18.80 -9.14
CA VAL A 99 11.46 -18.60 -9.65
C VAL A 99 11.47 -17.19 -10.24
N PHE A 100 12.22 -16.29 -9.60
CA PHE A 100 12.51 -14.94 -10.08
C PHE A 100 13.74 -14.96 -10.99
#